data_AF-A0A699ZD55-F1
#
_entry.id   AF-A0A699ZD55-F1
#
_cell.length_a   1.000
_cell.length_b   1.000
_cell.length_c   1.000
_cell.angle_alpha   90.00
_cell.angle_beta   90.00
_cell.angle_gamma   90.00
#
_symmetry.space_group_name_H-M   'P 1'
#
loop_
_entity.id
_entity.type
_entity.pdbx_description
1 polymer ?
#
loop_
_entity_poly.entity_id
_entity_poly.type
_entity_poly.pdbx_seq_one_letter_code
_entity_poly.pdbx_strand_id
1 'polypeptide(L)'
;MYERLQKIMILSVLNNTRSRVKFWFISNYMSPHHKRVIPLMAQHFGFEYGFVTYKWPHWLHKQTDKQRIIWAYKILFLDVLFPLSVERIIFVDSDQLIKV
;
A
#
# COMPACT_ATOMS: atom_id res chain seq x y z
N MET A 1 8.20 3.35 -12.55
CA MET A 1 7.74 2.05 -13.07
C MET A 1 6.75 1.38 -12.12
N TYR A 2 7.14 1.06 -10.88
CA TYR A 2 6.25 0.39 -9.89
C TYR A 2 4.94 1.14 -9.61
N GLU A 3 4.95 2.47 -9.50
CA GLU A 3 3.73 3.25 -9.29
C GLU A 3 2.74 3.14 -10.46
N ARG A 4 3.24 2.93 -11.69
CA ARG A 4 2.38 2.68 -12.86
C ARG A 4 1.73 1.31 -12.77
N LEU A 5 2.50 0.28 -12.38
CA LEU A 5 1.99 -1.07 -12.19
C LEU A 5 0.96 -1.11 -11.05
N GLN A 6 1.23 -0.42 -9.94
CA GLN A 6 0.31 -0.33 -8.81
C GLN A 6 -1.05 0.25 -9.22
N LYS A 7 -1.08 1.26 -10.11
CA LYS A 7 -2.35 1.79 -10.65
C LYS A 7 -3.12 0.71 -11.42
N ILE A 8 -2.44 -0.08 -12.23
CA ILE A 8 -3.04 -1.19 -12.97
C ILE A 8 -3.55 -2.27 -11.99
N MET A 9 -2.78 -2.61 -10.96
CA MET A 9 -3.18 -3.56 -9.92
C MET A 9 -4.47 -3.10 -9.20
N ILE A 10 -4.56 -1.81 -8.81
CA ILE A 10 -5.76 -1.24 -8.20
C ILE A 10 -6.97 -1.42 -9.12
N LEU A 11 -6.84 -1.08 -10.40
CA LEU A 11 -7.92 -1.25 -11.38
C LEU A 11 -8.31 -2.71 -11.58
N SER A 12 -7.33 -3.61 -11.58
CA SER A 12 -7.54 -5.05 -11.66
C SER A 12 -8.40 -5.55 -10.50
N VAL A 13 -8.11 -5.11 -9.27
CA VAL A 13 -8.92 -5.46 -8.08
C VAL A 13 -10.34 -4.95 -8.24
N LEU A 14 -10.51 -3.66 -8.55
CA LEU A 14 -11.83 -3.01 -8.60
C LEU A 14 -12.72 -3.60 -9.70
N ASN A 15 -12.14 -3.97 -10.84
CA ASN A 15 -12.90 -4.60 -11.92
C ASN A 15 -13.34 -6.04 -11.62
N ASN A 16 -12.68 -6.71 -10.67
CA ASN A 16 -12.92 -8.12 -10.36
C ASN A 16 -13.63 -8.33 -9.00
N THR A 17 -14.11 -7.27 -8.34
CA THR A 17 -14.85 -7.40 -7.08
C THR A 17 -16.06 -6.48 -7.02
N ARG A 18 -17.12 -6.94 -6.36
CA ARG A 18 -18.30 -6.13 -6.02
C ARG A 18 -18.26 -5.57 -4.60
N SER A 19 -17.29 -6.03 -3.79
CA SER A 19 -17.15 -5.60 -2.40
C SER A 19 -16.50 -4.23 -2.33
N ARG A 20 -16.81 -3.47 -1.26
CA ARG A 20 -16.10 -2.21 -0.99
C ARG A 20 -14.64 -2.52 -0.65
N VAL A 21 -13.71 -1.81 -1.31
CA VAL A 21 -12.27 -2.00 -1.12
C VAL A 21 -11.66 -0.73 -0.54
N LYS A 22 -10.83 -0.92 0.49
CA LYS A 22 -9.97 0.11 1.04
C LYS A 22 -8.50 -0.24 0.81
N PHE A 23 -7.77 0.64 0.12
CA PHE A 23 -6.34 0.45 -0.13
C PHE A 23 -5.49 1.19 0.90
N TRP A 24 -4.50 0.51 1.44
CA TRP A 24 -3.52 1.11 2.35
C TRP A 24 -2.16 1.23 1.67
N PHE A 25 -1.55 2.41 1.79
CA PHE A 25 -0.28 2.72 1.13
C PHE A 25 0.79 3.16 2.13
N ILE A 26 1.98 2.58 2.04
CA ILE A 26 3.13 2.98 2.87
C ILE A 26 3.72 4.29 2.31
N SER A 27 3.47 5.40 3.00
CA SER A 27 3.74 6.74 2.45
C SER A 27 5.23 7.05 2.27
N ASN A 28 6.12 6.38 2.99
CA ASN A 28 7.56 6.69 2.99
C ASN A 28 8.24 6.35 1.65
N TYR A 29 7.66 5.43 0.86
CA TYR A 29 8.26 4.93 -0.37
C TYR A 29 7.57 5.42 -1.65
N MET A 30 6.55 6.28 -1.50
CA MET A 30 5.81 6.86 -2.61
C MET A 30 6.35 8.22 -3.04
N SER A 31 6.35 8.47 -4.35
CA SER A 31 6.66 9.79 -4.90
C SER A 31 5.60 10.83 -4.49
N PRO A 32 5.97 12.12 -4.34
CA PRO A 32 5.01 13.18 -4.07
C PRO A 32 3.92 13.31 -5.15
N HIS A 33 4.28 13.01 -6.40
CA HIS A 33 3.32 12.98 -7.50
C HIS A 33 2.26 11.88 -7.28
N HIS A 34 2.68 10.67 -6.97
CA HIS A 34 1.75 9.55 -6.77
C HIS A 34 0.83 9.75 -5.56
N LYS A 35 1.34 10.35 -4.47
CA LYS A 35 0.51 10.77 -3.32
C LYS A 35 -0.63 11.73 -3.70
N ARG A 36 -0.42 12.59 -4.71
CA ARG A 36 -1.46 13.49 -5.23
C ARG A 36 -2.44 12.79 -6.18
N VAL A 37 -2.00 11.72 -6.85
CA VAL A 37 -2.83 10.99 -7.83
C VAL A 37 -3.80 10.01 -7.14
N ILE A 38 -3.39 9.35 -6.04
CA ILE A 38 -4.25 8.38 -5.35
C ILE A 38 -5.62 8.97 -4.93
N PRO A 39 -5.71 10.18 -4.33
CA PRO A 39 -7.01 10.78 -4.01
C PRO A 39 -7.89 11.00 -5.24
N LEU A 40 -7.30 11.42 -6.37
CA LEU A 40 -8.04 11.63 -7.63
C LEU A 40 -8.56 10.29 -8.19
N MET A 41 -7.74 9.23 -8.10
CA MET A 41 -8.17 7.88 -8.48
C MET A 41 -9.27 7.36 -7.57
N ALA A 42 -9.16 7.59 -6.26
CA ALA A 42 -10.17 7.17 -5.28
C ALA A 42 -11.53 7.81 -5.58
N GLN A 43 -11.54 9.10 -5.93
CA GLN A 43 -12.76 9.81 -6.32
C GLN A 43 -13.33 9.28 -7.65
N HIS A 44 -12.48 9.04 -8.64
CA HIS A 44 -12.92 8.60 -9.97
C HIS A 44 -13.41 7.14 -10.00
N PHE A 45 -12.74 6.25 -9.27
CA PHE A 45 -13.04 4.80 -9.26
C PHE A 45 -13.82 4.32 -8.02
N GLY A 46 -14.12 5.23 -7.08
CA GLY A 46 -15.00 4.94 -5.95
C GLY A 46 -14.43 3.98 -4.90
N PHE A 47 -13.15 4.12 -4.53
CA PHE A 47 -12.52 3.32 -3.47
C PHE A 47 -12.04 4.17 -2.29
N GLU A 48 -11.93 3.55 -1.11
CA GLU A 48 -11.35 4.20 0.07
C GLU A 48 -9.83 4.03 0.11
N TYR A 49 -9.10 4.99 0.67
CA TYR A 49 -7.66 4.87 0.83
C TYR A 49 -7.18 5.34 2.20
N GLY A 50 -6.00 4.88 2.60
CA GLY A 50 -5.30 5.36 3.78
C GLY A 50 -3.79 5.35 3.56
N PHE A 51 -3.13 6.42 3.99
CA PHE A 51 -1.67 6.47 4.03
C PHE A 51 -1.20 6.07 5.43
N VAL A 52 -0.33 5.06 5.47
CA VAL A 52 0.29 4.58 6.72
C VAL A 52 1.78 4.84 6.67
N THR A 53 2.33 5.14 7.84
CA THR A 53 3.77 5.29 8.03
C THR A 53 4.14 4.88 9.42
N TYR A 54 5.29 4.24 9.54
CA TYR A 54 5.91 3.96 10.80
C TYR A 54 7.37 4.37 10.71
N LYS A 55 7.90 4.96 11.79
CA LYS A 55 9.31 5.33 11.85
C LYS A 55 10.10 4.14 12.34
N TRP A 56 11.15 3.77 11.60
CA TRP A 56 12.06 2.70 12.00
C TRP A 56 12.60 2.98 13.43
N PRO A 57 12.35 2.10 14.41
CA PRO A 57 12.78 2.33 15.79
C PRO A 57 14.29 2.41 15.92
N HIS A 58 14.79 3.28 16.80
CA HIS A 58 16.24 3.49 16.95
C HIS A 58 16.99 2.24 17.44
N TRP A 59 16.31 1.36 18.17
CA TRP A 59 16.86 0.14 18.75
C TRP A 59 16.90 -1.04 17.76
N LEU A 60 16.15 -0.96 16.66
CA LEU A 60 16.12 -2.02 15.65
C LEU A 60 17.22 -1.80 14.61
N HIS A 61 18.00 -2.84 14.32
CA HIS A 61 19.11 -2.75 13.35
C HIS A 61 18.63 -2.27 11.98
N LYS A 62 19.15 -1.12 11.54
CA LYS A 62 18.74 -0.50 10.27
C LYS A 62 19.29 -1.28 9.08
N GLN A 63 18.46 -1.45 8.07
CA GLN A 63 18.88 -1.95 6.76
C GLN A 63 19.35 -0.77 5.90
N THR A 64 20.41 -0.97 5.12
CA THR A 64 20.95 0.03 4.18
C THR A 64 20.32 -0.08 2.79
N ASP A 65 20.01 -1.30 2.36
CA ASP A 65 19.38 -1.56 1.07
C ASP A 65 17.88 -1.24 1.09
N LYS A 66 17.42 -0.51 0.07
CA LYS A 66 16.03 -0.05 -0.03
C LYS A 66 15.03 -1.21 -0.14
N GLN A 67 15.37 -2.29 -0.84
CA GLN A 67 14.48 -3.44 -0.99
C GLN A 67 14.34 -4.19 0.33
N ARG A 68 15.44 -4.41 1.05
CA ARG A 68 15.43 -5.02 2.39
C ARG A 68 14.63 -4.21 3.39
N ILE A 69 14.72 -2.87 3.33
CA ILE A 69 13.88 -2.01 4.14
C ILE A 69 12.40 -2.28 3.79
N ILE A 70 12.02 -2.25 2.51
CA ILE A 70 10.63 -2.49 2.07
C ILE A 70 10.13 -3.87 2.55
N TRP A 71 10.94 -4.93 2.43
CA TRP A 71 10.59 -6.27 2.91
C TRP A 71 10.41 -6.31 4.42
N ALA A 72 11.27 -5.64 5.18
CA ALA A 72 11.12 -5.55 6.62
C ALA A 72 9.80 -4.84 7.01
N TYR A 73 9.41 -3.77 6.31
CA TYR A 73 8.11 -3.12 6.56
C TYR A 73 6.91 -4.03 6.27
N LYS A 74 7.03 -4.97 5.32
CA LYS A 74 5.96 -5.94 5.02
C LYS A 74 5.75 -6.98 6.12
N ILE A 75 6.70 -7.16 7.05
CA ILE A 75 6.65 -8.25 8.04
C ILE A 75 6.72 -7.71 9.49
N LEU A 76 7.65 -6.80 9.79
CA LEU A 76 8.00 -6.44 11.16
C LEU A 76 7.03 -5.47 11.84
N PHE A 77 6.22 -4.74 11.08
CA PHE A 77 5.41 -3.62 11.60
C PHE A 77 3.92 -3.77 11.27
N LEU A 78 3.46 -4.98 10.96
CA LEU A 78 2.06 -5.22 10.56
C LEU A 78 1.04 -4.88 11.66
N ASP A 79 1.45 -5.01 12.91
CA ASP A 79 0.67 -4.69 14.10
C ASP A 79 0.57 -3.18 14.35
N VAL A 80 1.65 -2.43 14.11
CA VAL A 80 1.73 -0.99 14.42
C VAL A 80 1.45 -0.09 13.22
N LEU A 81 1.48 -0.61 11.99
CA LEU A 81 1.26 0.19 10.77
C LEU A 81 -0.21 0.62 10.61
N PHE A 82 -1.15 -0.16 11.14
CA PHE A 82 -2.58 0.03 10.86
C PHE A 82 -3.35 0.36 12.14
N PRO A 83 -4.47 1.11 12.02
CA PRO A 83 -5.33 1.36 13.17
C PRO A 83 -5.89 0.06 13.74
N LEU A 84 -6.12 0.02 15.06
CA LEU A 84 -6.68 -1.13 15.77
C LEU A 84 -8.06 -1.58 15.24
N SER A 85 -8.77 -0.72 14.51
CA SER A 85 -10.04 -1.03 13.87
C SER A 85 -9.91 -1.94 12.64
N VAL A 86 -8.69 -2.20 12.14
CA VAL A 86 -8.45 -3.04 10.97
C VAL A 86 -8.23 -4.48 11.41
N GLU A 87 -9.21 -5.34 11.16
CA GLU A 87 -9.16 -6.75 11.58
C GLU A 87 -8.27 -7.62 10.68
N ARG A 88 -8.27 -7.36 9.36
CA ARG A 88 -7.54 -8.18 8.38
C ARG A 88 -7.01 -7.35 7.22
N ILE A 89 -5.85 -7.73 6.72
CA ILE A 89 -5.16 -7.08 5.61
C ILE A 89 -4.68 -8.15 4.64
N ILE A 90 -4.75 -7.85 3.35
CA ILE A 90 -4.22 -8.68 2.27
C ILE A 90 -3.14 -7.87 1.56
N PHE A 91 -1.92 -8.40 1.51
CA PHE A 91 -0.84 -7.80 0.74
C PHE A 91 -0.90 -8.29 -0.70
N VAL A 92 -0.84 -7.34 -1.63
CA VAL A 92 -0.77 -7.58 -3.08
C VAL A 92 0.42 -6.81 -3.61
N ASP A 93 1.29 -7.47 -4.36
CA ASP A 93 2.44 -6.79 -4.97
C ASP A 93 2.00 -5.90 -6.13
N SER A 94 2.77 -4.85 -6.39
CA SER A 94 2.36 -3.79 -7.34
C SER A 94 2.32 -4.26 -8.79
N ASP A 95 3.01 -5.35 -9.11
CA ASP A 95 3.11 -5.97 -10.43
C ASP A 95 2.12 -7.12 -10.64
N GLN A 96 1.34 -7.48 -9.63
CA GLN A 96 0.34 -8.54 -9.73
C GLN A 96 -0.94 -8.04 -10.42
N LEU A 97 -1.49 -8.89 -11.29
CA LEU A 97 -2.81 -8.74 -11.88
C LEU A 97 -3.77 -9.73 -11.22
N ILE A 98 -4.89 -9.21 -10.72
CA ILE A 98 -5.93 -10.02 -10.09
C ILE A 98 -7.03 -10.29 -11.11
N LYS A 99 -7.33 -11.56 -11.32
CA LYS A 99 -8.44 -12.06 -12.12
C LYS A 99 -9.24 -13.02 -11.26
N VAL A 100 -10.56 -12.93 -11.33
CA VAL A 100 -11.51 -13.88 -10.73
C VAL A 100 -12.04 -14.80 -11.81
#